data_AF-A0AAU6CYH8-F1
#
_entry.id   AF-A0AAU6CYH8-F1
#
_cell.length_a   1.000
_cell.length_b   1.000
_cell.length_c   1.000
_cell.angle_alpha   90.00
_cell.angle_beta   90.00
_cell.angle_gamma   90.00
#
_symmetry.space_group_name_H-M   'P 1'
#
loop_
_entity.id
_entity.type
_entity.pdbx_description
1 polymer ?
#
loop_
_entity_poly.entity_id
_entity_poly.type
_entity_poly.pdbx_seq_one_letter_code
_entity_poly.pdbx_strand_id
1 'polypeptide(L)'
;MADTPPLPEGELTYGTIPVGSVFAVADPAPPTITIQGGNNGRPLVTIHPDGTLEYGDGYDPDDAARRFWDALRTHMPTRCPNCGHIPHGEAL
;
A
#
# COMPACT_ATOMS: atom_id res chain seq x y z
N MET A 1 -42.26 22.92 -37.65
CA MET A 1 -42.70 21.57 -37.25
C MET A 1 -41.47 20.68 -37.28
N ALA A 2 -40.67 20.72 -36.20
CA ALA A 2 -39.59 19.76 -36.01
C ALA A 2 -40.10 18.74 -35.01
N ASP A 3 -40.13 17.48 -35.44
CA ASP A 3 -40.47 16.31 -34.65
C ASP A 3 -39.30 16.05 -33.69
N THR A 4 -39.49 16.31 -32.40
CA THR A 4 -38.53 15.92 -31.37
C THR A 4 -38.82 14.45 -31.02
N PRO A 5 -37.89 13.52 -31.26
CA PRO A 5 -38.09 12.13 -30.85
C PRO A 5 -38.18 12.06 -29.32
N PRO A 6 -39.12 11.27 -28.74
CA PRO A 6 -39.23 11.12 -27.30
C PRO A 6 -37.95 10.46 -26.75
N LEU A 7 -37.46 10.99 -25.63
CA LEU A 7 -36.36 10.37 -24.88
C LEU A 7 -36.81 8.97 -24.44
N PRO A 8 -35.93 7.95 -24.45
CA PRO A 8 -36.27 6.66 -23.88
C PRO A 8 -36.52 6.86 -22.39
N GLU A 9 -37.80 6.83 -22.03
CA GLU A 9 -38.27 6.80 -20.65
C GLU A 9 -37.85 5.46 -20.05
N GLY A 10 -36.62 5.45 -19.55
CA GLY A 10 -36.16 4.46 -18.59
C GLY A 10 -37.08 4.56 -17.38
N GLU A 11 -38.08 3.69 -17.34
CA GLU A 11 -38.96 3.50 -16.21
C GLU A 11 -38.08 3.29 -14.97
N LEU A 12 -38.03 4.28 -14.08
CA LEU A 12 -37.58 4.03 -12.72
C LEU A 12 -38.71 3.23 -12.08
N THR A 13 -38.63 1.91 -12.18
CA THR A 13 -39.56 1.01 -11.51
C THR A 13 -39.42 1.24 -10.02
N TYR A 14 -40.39 1.95 -9.42
CA TYR A 14 -40.51 2.09 -7.98
C TYR A 14 -40.97 0.73 -7.43
N GLY A 15 -40.01 -0.16 -7.19
CA GLY A 15 -40.26 -1.41 -6.49
C GLY A 15 -40.80 -1.10 -5.10
N THR A 16 -42.00 -1.61 -4.78
CA THR A 16 -42.51 -1.58 -3.41
C THR A 16 -41.63 -2.47 -2.57
N ILE A 17 -40.81 -1.88 -1.70
CA ILE A 17 -40.08 -2.61 -0.67
C ILE A 17 -41.15 -3.17 0.28
N PRO A 18 -41.32 -4.50 0.42
CA PRO A 18 -42.33 -5.05 1.30
C PRO A 18 -42.07 -4.60 2.74
N VAL A 19 -43.12 -4.14 3.42
CA VAL A 19 -43.08 -3.80 4.84
C VAL A 19 -42.67 -5.05 5.62
N GLY A 20 -41.56 -4.98 6.36
CA GLY A 20 -40.92 -6.15 6.99
C GLY A 20 -39.65 -6.62 6.28
N SER A 21 -39.19 -5.94 5.23
CA SER A 21 -37.86 -6.17 4.66
C SER A 21 -36.77 -5.92 5.71
N VAL A 22 -35.96 -6.94 5.99
CA VAL A 22 -34.79 -6.84 6.86
C VAL A 22 -33.57 -6.72 5.96
N PHE A 23 -32.91 -5.57 6.02
CA PHE A 23 -31.62 -5.36 5.35
C PHE A 23 -30.52 -5.79 6.31
N ALA A 24 -29.71 -6.75 5.89
CA ALA A 24 -28.48 -7.08 6.62
C ALA A 24 -27.43 -6.01 6.30
N VAL A 25 -26.96 -5.32 7.34
CA VAL A 25 -25.75 -4.50 7.22
C VAL A 25 -24.59 -5.47 7.25
N ALA A 26 -23.82 -5.52 6.16
CA ALA A 26 -22.57 -6.26 6.15
C ALA A 26 -21.58 -5.57 7.09
N ASP A 27 -20.88 -6.35 7.91
CA ASP A 27 -19.77 -5.81 8.70
C ASP A 27 -18.72 -5.19 7.75
N PRO A 28 -18.15 -4.03 8.13
CA PRO A 28 -17.08 -3.43 7.34
C PRO A 28 -15.91 -4.40 7.20
N ALA A 29 -15.29 -4.43 6.02
CA ALA A 29 -14.08 -5.22 5.82
C ALA A 29 -13.03 -4.81 6.87
N PRO A 30 -12.34 -5.78 7.49
CA PRO A 30 -11.41 -5.47 8.56
C PRO A 30 -10.24 -4.63 8.02
N PRO A 31 -9.74 -3.66 8.81
CA PRO A 31 -8.82 -2.65 8.31
C PRO A 31 -7.47 -3.28 7.94
N THR A 32 -6.97 -2.94 6.75
CA THR A 32 -5.62 -3.29 6.31
C THR A 32 -4.73 -2.06 6.38
N ILE A 33 -3.44 -2.26 6.67
CA ILE A 33 -2.44 -1.20 6.66
C ILE A 33 -1.55 -1.41 5.43
N THR A 34 -1.54 -0.45 4.52
CA THR A 34 -0.71 -0.50 3.32
C THR A 34 0.39 0.54 3.38
N ILE A 35 1.64 0.08 3.29
CA ILE A 35 2.82 0.94 3.16
C ILE A 35 3.12 1.08 1.68
N GLN A 36 3.05 2.29 1.15
CA GLN A 36 3.28 2.57 -0.27
C GLN A 36 4.77 2.64 -0.58
N GLY A 37 5.19 1.97 -1.66
CA GLY A 37 6.54 2.10 -2.20
C GLY A 37 6.68 3.41 -2.99
N GLY A 38 7.88 3.98 -2.99
CA GLY A 38 8.17 5.22 -3.74
C GLY A 38 8.00 5.10 -5.26
N ASN A 39 7.96 3.88 -5.81
CA ASN A 39 7.79 3.65 -7.24
C ASN A 39 6.31 3.41 -7.58
N ASN A 40 5.74 4.34 -8.35
CA ASN A 40 4.50 4.17 -9.13
C ASN A 40 3.21 3.90 -8.33
N GLY A 41 3.16 4.28 -7.05
CA GLY A 41 1.97 4.10 -6.22
C GLY A 41 1.58 2.64 -5.97
N ARG A 42 2.54 1.72 -6.13
CA ARG A 42 2.33 0.31 -5.80
C ARG A 42 2.62 0.07 -4.31
N PRO A 43 1.81 -0.78 -3.65
CA PRO A 43 2.04 -1.13 -2.27
C PRO A 43 3.36 -1.90 -2.14
N LEU A 44 4.18 -1.52 -1.17
CA LEU A 44 5.41 -2.24 -0.82
C LEU A 44 5.08 -3.43 0.09
N VAL A 45 4.23 -3.18 1.08
CA VAL A 45 3.71 -4.20 1.97
C VAL A 45 2.29 -3.85 2.42
N THR A 46 1.43 -4.85 2.46
CA THR A 46 0.08 -4.78 3.03
C THR A 46 0.04 -5.72 4.24
N ILE A 47 -0.38 -5.18 5.38
CA ILE A 47 -0.58 -5.91 6.63
C ILE A 47 -2.06 -6.19 6.76
N HIS A 48 -2.40 -7.48 6.73
CA HIS A 48 -3.75 -7.95 6.91
C HIS A 48 -4.07 -8.10 8.41
N PRO A 49 -5.35 -7.94 8.80
CA PRO A 49 -5.78 -8.02 10.19
C PRO A 49 -5.62 -9.41 10.83
N ASP A 50 -5.47 -10.45 10.00
CA ASP A 50 -5.15 -11.82 10.43
C ASP A 50 -3.66 -12.04 10.73
N GLY A 51 -2.84 -10.99 10.57
CA GLY A 51 -1.39 -11.04 10.78
C GLY A 51 -0.61 -11.50 9.55
N THR A 52 -1.27 -11.77 8.42
CA THR A 52 -0.57 -12.09 7.17
C THR A 52 0.02 -10.82 6.53
N LEU A 53 1.15 -10.99 5.87
CA LEU A 53 1.86 -9.93 5.15
C LEU A 53 1.85 -10.26 3.67
N GLU A 54 1.46 -9.29 2.85
CA GLU A 54 1.54 -9.37 1.40
C GLU A 54 2.57 -8.36 0.91
N TYR A 55 3.55 -8.84 0.14
CA TYR A 55 4.63 -8.02 -0.40
C TYR A 55 4.31 -7.60 -1.83
N GLY A 56 4.69 -6.36 -2.17
CA GLY A 56 4.54 -5.83 -3.51
C GLY A 56 5.41 -6.56 -4.54
N ASP A 57 5.02 -6.47 -5.82
CA ASP A 57 5.75 -7.09 -6.92
C ASP A 57 7.25 -6.73 -6.91
N GLY A 58 8.10 -7.74 -6.80
CA GLY A 58 9.56 -7.58 -6.80
C GLY A 58 10.16 -7.03 -5.50
N TYR A 59 9.37 -6.90 -4.43
CA TYR A 59 9.86 -6.62 -3.10
C TYR A 59 10.10 -7.92 -2.34
N ASP A 60 11.37 -8.16 -1.99
CA ASP A 60 11.80 -9.25 -1.12
C ASP A 60 12.46 -8.64 0.13
N PRO A 61 11.92 -8.90 1.33
CA PRO A 61 12.39 -8.26 2.56
C PRO A 61 13.82 -8.68 2.94
N ASP A 62 14.19 -9.93 2.67
CA ASP A 62 15.52 -10.45 2.99
C ASP A 62 16.59 -9.85 2.07
N ASP A 63 16.31 -9.75 0.77
CA ASP A 63 17.19 -9.09 -0.20
C ASP A 63 17.33 -7.60 0.11
N ALA A 64 16.25 -6.92 0.49
CA ALA A 64 16.28 -5.51 0.91
C ALA A 64 17.16 -5.32 2.15
N ALA A 65 16.99 -6.17 3.17
CA ALA A 65 17.81 -6.13 4.39
C ALA A 65 19.28 -6.40 4.06
N ARG A 66 19.57 -7.41 3.22
CA ARG A 66 20.93 -7.74 2.79
C ARG A 66 21.60 -6.55 2.10
N ARG A 67 20.93 -5.92 1.13
CA ARG A 67 21.44 -4.74 0.43
C ARG A 67 21.70 -3.57 1.37
N PHE A 68 20.81 -3.34 2.33
CA PHE A 68 21.00 -2.30 3.34
C PHE A 68 22.25 -2.55 4.18
N TRP A 69 22.44 -3.77 4.70
CA TRP A 69 23.62 -4.11 5.49
C TRP A 69 24.92 -4.14 4.67
N ASP A 70 24.85 -4.55 3.40
CA ASP A 70 25.97 -4.48 2.46
C ASP A 70 26.41 -3.03 2.22
N ALA A 71 25.44 -2.13 1.98
CA ALA A 71 25.69 -0.70 1.81
C ALA A 71 26.29 -0.09 3.09
N LEU A 72 25.72 -0.40 4.25
CA LEU A 72 26.27 0.05 5.52
C LEU A 72 27.71 -0.43 5.72
N ARG A 73 28.03 -1.70 5.47
CA ARG A 73 29.41 -2.19 5.57
C ARG A 73 30.38 -1.47 4.63
N THR A 74 29.91 -1.05 3.47
CA THR A 74 30.70 -0.30 2.49
C THR A 74 30.97 1.13 2.95
N HIS A 75 29.99 1.77 3.60
CA HIS A 75 30.08 3.17 4.03
C HIS A 75 30.46 3.35 5.50
N MET A 76 30.52 2.27 6.28
CA MET A 76 31.01 2.33 7.65
C MET A 76 32.47 2.77 7.62
N PRO A 77 32.82 3.86 8.31
CA PRO A 77 34.21 4.25 8.42
C PRO A 77 34.98 3.14 9.11
N THR A 78 35.94 2.56 8.40
CA THR A 78 36.85 1.58 8.98
C THR A 78 37.58 2.24 10.13
N ARG A 79 37.51 1.66 11.32
CA ARG A 79 38.33 2.14 12.44
C ARG A 79 39.79 2.09 12.00
N CYS A 80 40.53 3.16 12.29
CA CYS A 80 41.95 3.19 11.99
C CYS A 80 42.63 2.01 12.73
N PRO A 81 43.30 1.08 12.05
CA PRO A 81 43.88 -0.11 12.67
C PRO A 81 45.01 0.22 13.67
N ASN A 82 45.55 1.44 13.59
CA ASN A 82 46.63 1.91 14.45
C ASN A 82 46.12 2.61 15.74
N CYS A 83 44.92 3.19 15.71
CA CYS A 83 44.46 4.09 16.80
C CYS A 83 43.04 3.79 17.29
N GLY A 84 42.27 2.93 16.61
CA GLY A 84 40.91 2.54 16.97
C GLY A 84 39.83 3.63 16.85
N HIS A 85 40.20 4.89 16.54
CA HIS A 85 39.24 5.97 16.35
C HIS A 85 38.53 5.88 14.99
N ILE A 86 37.29 6.37 14.96
CA ILE A 86 36.55 6.61 13.72
C ILE A 86 36.95 8.00 13.23
N PRO A 87 37.52 8.17 12.02
CA PRO A 87 37.85 9.50 11.52
C PRO A 87 36.55 10.30 11.35
N HIS A 88 36.44 11.41 12.07
CA HIS A 88 35.35 12.37 11.89
C HIS A 88 35.63 13.14 10.60
N GLY A 89 35.19 12.61 9.47
CA GLY A 89 35.22 13.32 8.19
C GLY A 89 34.10 14.36 8.14
N GLU A 90 34.48 15.62 8.00
CA GLU A 90 33.58 16.74 7.73
C GLU A 90 32.82 16.46 6.42
N ALA A 91 31.50 16.34 6.54
CA ALA A 91 30.60 16.20 5.40
C ALA A 91 30.50 17.56 4.68
N LEU A 92 30.89 17.58 3.40
CA LEU A 92 30.54 18.62 2.43
C LEU A 92 29.09 18.43 1.96
#